data_AF-A0A9X8MT57-F1
#
_entry.id   AF-A0A9X8MT57-F1
#
_cell.length_a   1.000
_cell.length_b   1.000
_cell.length_c   1.000
_cell.angle_alpha   90.00
_cell.angle_beta   90.00
_cell.angle_gamma   90.00
#
_symmetry.space_group_name_H-M   'P 1'
#
loop_
_entity.id
_entity.type
_entity.pdbx_description
1 polymer ?
#
loop_
_entity_poly.entity_id
_entity_poly.type
_entity_poly.pdbx_seq_one_letter_code
_entity_poly.pdbx_strand_id
1 'polypeptide(L)'
;MFRFDPVAVLRHYASQPCSDPACEVDRLTSMADARIAIGAAQGVDLDDIDPASGYDYSRRAYDNVRRSWIVNIKYHGWSPFYEQQHLDKALASWTEHRPEFTAGDDWLAAGIATHRAYWSEIGRPCNRGSCVLHESQTAPGAAAA
;
A
#
# COMPACT_ATOMS: atom_id res chain seq x y z
N MET A 1 2.26 13.78 -33.33
CA MET A 1 2.81 13.71 -31.96
C MET A 1 2.31 12.42 -31.35
N PHE A 2 3.15 11.38 -31.25
CA PHE A 2 2.75 10.13 -30.58
C PHE A 2 2.67 10.41 -29.09
N ARG A 3 1.48 10.25 -28.50
CA ARG A 3 1.28 10.40 -27.05
C ARG A 3 1.78 9.10 -26.42
N PHE A 4 2.98 9.15 -25.83
CA PHE A 4 3.50 8.06 -25.01
C PHE A 4 2.55 7.87 -23.83
N ASP A 5 1.92 6.69 -23.74
CA ASP A 5 1.15 6.29 -22.56
C ASP A 5 2.02 5.37 -21.69
N PRO A 6 2.68 5.91 -20.65
CA PRO A 6 3.55 5.13 -19.79
C PRO A 6 2.84 3.96 -19.09
N VAL A 7 1.53 4.11 -18.81
CA VAL A 7 0.75 3.06 -18.15
C VAL A 7 0.49 1.91 -19.12
N ALA A 8 0.31 2.21 -20.41
CA ALA A 8 0.18 1.17 -21.45
C ALA A 8 1.47 0.36 -21.59
N VAL A 9 2.65 1.01 -21.49
CA VAL A 9 3.95 0.33 -21.53
C VAL A 9 4.15 -0.58 -20.33
N LEU A 10 3.87 -0.10 -19.11
CA LEU A 10 3.93 -0.95 -17.91
C LEU A 10 2.98 -2.15 -18.01
N ARG A 11 1.75 -1.93 -18.48
CA ARG A 11 0.77 -3.00 -18.66
C ARG A 11 1.24 -4.04 -19.68
N HIS A 12 1.86 -3.59 -20.78
CA HIS A 12 2.41 -4.47 -21.80
C HIS A 12 3.40 -5.46 -21.17
N TYR A 13 4.46 -4.97 -20.52
CA TYR A 13 5.47 -5.83 -19.88
C TYR A 13 4.91 -6.67 -18.72
N ALA A 14 3.94 -6.15 -17.96
CA ALA A 14 3.30 -6.92 -16.90
C ALA A 14 2.45 -8.10 -17.43
N SER A 15 1.93 -7.98 -18.66
CA SER A 15 1.03 -8.98 -19.26
C SER A 15 1.73 -9.98 -20.17
N GLN A 16 3.01 -9.78 -20.50
CA GLN A 16 3.75 -10.69 -21.37
C GLN A 16 3.99 -12.02 -20.65
N PRO A 17 3.43 -13.14 -21.15
CA PRO A 17 3.71 -14.44 -20.58
C PRO A 17 5.17 -14.79 -20.84
N CYS A 18 5.85 -15.24 -19.80
CA CYS A 18 7.22 -15.67 -19.88
C CYS A 18 7.36 -17.13 -19.44
N SER A 19 8.01 -17.94 -20.27
CA SER A 19 8.12 -19.40 -20.06
C SER A 19 9.47 -19.85 -19.52
N ASP A 20 10.49 -18.98 -19.51
CA ASP A 20 11.84 -19.32 -19.08
C ASP A 20 12.47 -18.23 -18.18
N PRO A 21 13.50 -18.56 -17.38
CA PRO A 21 14.09 -17.60 -16.43
C PRO A 21 14.73 -16.38 -17.07
N ALA A 22 15.32 -16.50 -18.27
CA ALA A 22 16.01 -15.38 -18.91
C ALA A 22 15.00 -14.32 -19.37
N CYS A 23 13.93 -14.78 -20.01
CA CYS A 23 12.82 -13.90 -20.38
C CYS A 23 12.16 -13.23 -19.15
N GLU A 24 12.12 -13.89 -17.98
CA GLU A 24 11.52 -13.29 -16.78
C GLU A 24 12.41 -12.17 -16.22
N VAL A 25 13.73 -12.38 -16.25
CA VAL A 25 14.71 -11.34 -15.90
C VAL A 25 14.59 -10.14 -16.85
N ASP A 26 14.47 -10.37 -18.16
CA ASP A 26 14.31 -9.30 -19.15
C ASP A 26 12.99 -8.53 -18.93
N ARG A 27 11.91 -9.25 -18.60
CA ARG A 27 10.59 -8.68 -18.30
C ARG A 27 10.64 -7.80 -17.04
N LEU A 28 11.25 -8.28 -15.96
CA LEU A 28 11.42 -7.53 -14.72
C LEU A 28 12.30 -6.28 -14.93
N THR A 29 13.39 -6.43 -15.68
CA THR A 29 14.28 -5.31 -16.05
C THR A 29 13.51 -4.25 -16.85
N SER A 30 12.76 -4.68 -17.86
CA SER A 30 11.92 -3.77 -18.68
C SER A 30 10.86 -3.04 -17.85
N MET A 31 10.30 -3.71 -16.84
CA MET A 31 9.37 -3.08 -15.90
C MET A 31 10.07 -2.05 -15.00
N ALA A 32 11.27 -2.36 -14.49
CA ALA A 32 12.05 -1.43 -13.69
C ALA A 32 12.41 -0.19 -14.52
N ASP A 33 12.94 -0.36 -15.73
CA ASP A 33 13.28 0.73 -16.65
C ASP A 33 12.07 1.62 -16.97
N ALA A 34 10.93 1.00 -17.25
CA ALA A 34 9.70 1.73 -17.51
C ALA A 34 9.26 2.56 -16.30
N ARG A 35 9.36 2.02 -15.07
CA ARG A 35 9.03 2.77 -13.86
C ARG A 35 10.02 3.91 -13.59
N ILE A 36 11.33 3.69 -13.79
CA ILE A 36 12.37 4.72 -13.68
C ILE A 36 12.06 5.88 -14.63
N ALA A 37 11.78 5.57 -15.91
CA ALA A 37 11.43 6.58 -16.90
C ALA A 37 10.16 7.37 -16.51
N ILE A 38 9.16 6.70 -15.93
CA ILE A 38 7.94 7.35 -15.44
C ILE A 38 8.23 8.26 -14.25
N GLY A 39 8.99 7.78 -13.25
CA GLY A 39 9.36 8.56 -12.08
C GLY A 39 10.14 9.81 -12.45
N ALA A 40 11.16 9.67 -13.31
CA ALA A 40 11.94 10.79 -13.83
C ALA A 40 11.06 11.81 -14.58
N ALA A 41 10.13 11.33 -15.43
CA ALA A 41 9.18 12.21 -16.14
C ALA A 41 8.19 12.92 -15.19
N GLN A 42 7.92 12.33 -14.02
CA GLN A 42 7.11 12.93 -12.94
C GLN A 42 7.91 13.85 -12.01
N GLY A 43 9.20 14.06 -12.29
CA GLY A 43 10.10 14.90 -11.51
C GLY A 43 10.56 14.28 -10.20
N VAL A 44 10.56 12.95 -10.10
CA VAL A 44 11.21 12.24 -8.99
C VAL A 44 12.72 12.29 -9.19
N ASP A 45 13.47 12.56 -8.11
CA ASP A 45 14.93 12.50 -8.14
C ASP A 45 15.37 11.06 -8.45
N LEU A 46 16.40 10.89 -9.30
CA LEU A 46 16.91 9.56 -9.60
C LEU A 46 17.47 8.86 -8.35
N ASP A 47 17.99 9.63 -7.39
CA ASP A 47 18.47 9.10 -6.10
C ASP A 47 17.31 8.58 -5.21
N ASP A 48 16.08 8.99 -5.52
CA ASP A 48 14.85 8.53 -4.90
C ASP A 48 14.22 7.32 -5.60
N ILE A 49 14.77 6.84 -6.73
CA ILE A 49 14.23 5.68 -7.43
C ILE A 49 15.16 4.49 -7.21
N ASP A 50 14.63 3.38 -6.69
CA ASP A 50 15.41 2.14 -6.60
C ASP A 50 15.73 1.62 -8.01
N PRO A 51 17.00 1.50 -8.41
CA PRO A 51 17.38 1.04 -9.74
C PRO A 51 16.99 -0.42 -10.01
N ALA A 52 16.80 -1.26 -8.99
CA ALA A 52 16.46 -2.66 -9.18
C ALA A 52 14.97 -2.88 -9.48
N SER A 53 14.08 -2.15 -8.80
CA SER A 53 12.64 -2.30 -8.94
C SER A 53 11.95 -1.18 -9.73
N GLY A 54 12.62 -0.03 -9.84
CA GLY A 54 12.10 1.23 -10.38
C GLY A 54 11.07 1.92 -9.49
N TYR A 55 10.90 1.50 -8.22
CA TYR A 55 9.95 2.14 -7.31
C TYR A 55 10.45 3.51 -6.80
N ASP A 56 9.51 4.45 -6.68
CA ASP A 56 9.71 5.80 -6.10
C ASP A 56 9.70 5.72 -4.56
N TYR A 57 10.87 5.97 -3.97
CA TYR A 57 11.12 6.07 -2.53
C TYR A 57 11.27 7.52 -2.04
N SER A 58 10.78 8.50 -2.80
CA SER A 58 10.72 9.89 -2.35
C SER A 58 9.78 10.05 -1.14
N ARG A 59 9.99 11.12 -0.37
CA ARG A 59 9.12 11.45 0.77
C ARG A 59 7.65 11.58 0.36
N ARG A 60 7.38 12.13 -0.83
CA ARG A 60 6.03 12.28 -1.38
C ARG A 60 5.37 10.91 -1.59
N ALA A 61 6.10 9.95 -2.14
CA ALA A 61 5.60 8.60 -2.35
C ALA A 61 5.32 7.90 -1.01
N TYR A 62 6.20 8.06 -0.03
CA TYR A 62 6.00 7.56 1.33
C TYR A 62 4.67 8.05 1.93
N ASP A 63 4.47 9.36 1.97
CA ASP A 63 3.28 9.97 2.55
C ASP A 63 1.99 9.52 1.82
N ASN A 64 2.07 9.32 0.50
CA ASN A 64 0.97 8.81 -0.30
C ASN A 64 0.63 7.34 0.02
N VAL A 65 1.62 6.47 0.09
CA VAL A 65 1.43 5.04 0.42
C VAL A 65 0.89 4.90 1.84
N ARG A 66 1.49 5.60 2.80
CA ARG A 66 1.03 5.67 4.19
C ARG A 66 -0.43 6.11 4.27
N ARG A 67 -0.78 7.21 3.61
CA ARG A 67 -2.15 7.73 3.56
C ARG A 67 -3.10 6.71 2.93
N SER A 68 -2.70 6.04 1.86
CA SER A 68 -3.51 5.01 1.21
C SER A 68 -3.81 3.85 2.16
N TRP A 69 -2.84 3.37 2.93
CA TRP A 69 -3.05 2.35 3.95
C TRP A 69 -4.02 2.80 5.04
N ILE A 70 -3.83 4.01 5.58
CA ILE A 70 -4.71 4.58 6.60
C ILE A 70 -6.15 4.71 6.07
N VAL A 71 -6.31 5.18 4.83
CA VAL A 71 -7.61 5.30 4.15
C VAL A 71 -8.25 3.93 3.93
N ASN A 72 -7.49 2.94 3.52
CA ASN A 72 -7.98 1.57 3.36
C ASN A 72 -8.52 1.04 4.70
N ILE A 73 -7.74 1.17 5.78
CA ILE A 73 -8.17 0.75 7.12
C ILE A 73 -9.40 1.56 7.57
N LYS A 74 -9.43 2.87 7.36
CA LYS A 74 -10.58 3.74 7.69
C LYS A 74 -11.88 3.21 7.11
N TYR A 75 -11.93 2.94 5.81
CA TYR A 75 -13.18 2.58 5.13
C TYR A 75 -13.48 1.08 5.17
N HIS A 76 -12.46 0.24 5.11
CA HIS A 76 -12.61 -1.21 4.96
C HIS A 76 -12.22 -2.00 6.20
N GLY A 77 -11.82 -1.36 7.30
CA GLY A 77 -11.44 -2.05 8.52
C GLY A 77 -10.12 -2.82 8.39
N TRP A 78 -9.87 -3.68 9.38
CA TRP A 78 -8.62 -4.42 9.50
C TRP A 78 -8.88 -5.89 9.80
N SER A 79 -8.23 -6.77 9.07
CA SER A 79 -8.18 -8.20 9.34
C SER A 79 -6.71 -8.66 9.34
N PRO A 80 -6.18 -9.14 10.48
CA PRO A 80 -4.81 -9.66 10.52
C PRO A 80 -4.56 -10.75 9.48
N PHE A 81 -5.58 -11.56 9.17
CA PHE A 81 -5.47 -12.62 8.16
C PHE A 81 -5.26 -12.08 6.73
N TYR A 82 -5.95 -10.99 6.35
CA TYR A 82 -5.89 -10.48 4.98
C TYR A 82 -4.87 -9.37 4.80
N GLU A 83 -4.69 -8.48 5.77
CA GLU A 83 -3.88 -7.27 5.58
C GLU A 83 -2.49 -7.32 6.21
N GLN A 84 -2.27 -8.09 7.29
CA GLN A 84 -1.02 -8.03 8.08
C GLN A 84 0.21 -8.28 7.19
N GLN A 85 0.22 -9.37 6.44
CA GLN A 85 1.37 -9.73 5.59
C GLN A 85 1.68 -8.65 4.54
N HIS A 86 0.66 -7.97 4.01
CA HIS A 86 0.86 -6.92 3.02
C HIS A 86 1.38 -5.63 3.65
N LEU A 87 0.89 -5.28 4.85
CA LEU A 87 1.42 -4.15 5.61
C LEU A 87 2.88 -4.39 6.00
N ASP A 88 3.20 -5.59 6.51
CA ASP A 88 4.57 -5.94 6.92
C ASP A 88 5.54 -5.85 5.73
N LYS A 89 5.14 -6.35 4.56
CA LYS A 89 5.94 -6.23 3.33
C LYS A 89 6.15 -4.77 2.91
N ALA A 90 5.11 -3.95 2.99
CA ALA A 90 5.21 -2.53 2.66
C ALA A 90 6.17 -1.81 3.63
N LEU A 91 6.03 -2.02 4.94
CA LEU A 91 6.88 -1.43 5.96
C LEU A 91 8.33 -1.91 5.87
N ALA A 92 8.55 -3.21 5.62
CA ALA A 92 9.89 -3.76 5.42
C ALA A 92 10.58 -3.11 4.22
N SER A 93 9.88 -3.01 3.09
CA SER A 93 10.41 -2.38 1.88
C SER A 93 10.77 -0.90 2.08
N TRP A 94 9.90 -0.13 2.75
CA TRP A 94 10.22 1.27 3.07
C TRP A 94 11.36 1.40 4.08
N THR A 95 11.41 0.54 5.10
CA THR A 95 12.47 0.58 6.11
C THR A 95 13.83 0.23 5.53
N GLU A 96 13.90 -0.68 4.56
CA GLU A 96 15.13 -1.04 3.86
C GLU A 96 15.70 0.15 3.07
N HIS A 97 14.86 0.94 2.41
CA HIS A 97 15.31 1.99 1.48
C HIS A 97 15.38 3.39 2.12
N ARG A 98 14.53 3.67 3.10
CA ARG A 98 14.33 4.98 3.76
C ARG A 98 13.94 4.79 5.24
N PRO A 99 14.82 4.22 6.09
CA PRO A 99 14.53 3.97 7.50
C PRO A 99 14.14 5.24 8.28
N GLU A 100 14.62 6.41 7.85
CA GLU A 100 14.29 7.70 8.43
C GLU A 100 12.80 8.09 8.25
N PHE A 101 12.09 7.50 7.29
CA PHE A 101 10.66 7.74 7.11
C PHE A 101 9.80 6.84 8.00
N THR A 102 10.21 5.59 8.22
CA THR A 102 9.45 4.62 9.02
C THR A 102 9.75 4.70 10.52
N ALA A 103 10.88 5.29 10.91
CA ALA A 103 11.27 5.44 12.31
C ALA A 103 10.20 6.15 13.15
N GLY A 104 9.55 5.39 14.04
CA GLY A 104 8.52 5.90 14.95
C GLY A 104 7.15 6.14 14.31
N ASP A 105 6.94 5.77 13.04
CA ASP A 105 5.66 5.92 12.36
C ASP A 105 4.89 4.60 12.35
N ASP A 106 3.76 4.58 13.06
CA ASP A 106 2.89 3.40 13.16
C ASP A 106 1.65 3.58 12.26
N TRP A 107 1.74 3.01 11.06
CA TRP A 107 0.66 3.06 10.06
C TRP A 107 -0.59 2.35 10.54
N LEU A 108 -0.43 1.23 11.26
CA LEU A 108 -1.55 0.42 11.74
C LEU A 108 -2.30 1.16 12.83
N ALA A 109 -1.60 1.69 13.84
CA ALA A 109 -2.21 2.47 14.90
C ALA A 109 -2.94 3.71 14.35
N ALA A 110 -2.33 4.43 13.40
CA ALA A 110 -2.96 5.57 12.74
C ALA A 110 -4.22 5.15 11.95
N GLY A 111 -4.16 4.02 11.23
CA GLY A 111 -5.30 3.45 10.52
C GLY A 111 -6.44 3.05 11.46
N ILE A 112 -6.14 2.34 12.55
CA ILE A 112 -7.12 1.91 13.56
C ILE A 112 -7.79 3.11 14.22
N ALA A 113 -7.02 4.12 14.63
CA ALA A 113 -7.56 5.33 15.23
C ALA A 113 -8.53 6.05 14.26
N THR A 114 -8.12 6.18 13.00
CA THR A 114 -8.93 6.80 11.95
C THR A 114 -10.21 6.01 11.66
N HIS A 115 -10.13 4.68 11.64
CA HIS A 115 -11.29 3.80 11.46
C HIS A 115 -12.30 3.96 12.59
N ARG A 116 -11.84 3.92 13.84
CA ARG A 116 -12.70 4.08 15.02
C ARG A 116 -13.39 5.44 15.03
N ALA A 117 -12.65 6.51 14.77
CA ALA A 117 -13.22 7.86 14.70
C ALA A 117 -14.33 7.96 13.63
N TYR A 118 -14.07 7.47 12.42
CA TYR A 118 -15.01 7.52 11.30
C TYR A 118 -16.32 6.75 11.56
N TRP A 119 -16.23 5.51 12.06
CA TRP A 119 -17.43 4.71 12.32
C TRP A 119 -18.18 5.18 13.57
N SER A 120 -17.49 5.76 14.54
CA SER A 120 -18.13 6.46 15.68
C SER A 120 -18.92 7.67 15.21
N GLU A 121 -18.38 8.49 14.31
CA GLU A 121 -19.07 9.67 13.76
C GLU A 121 -20.34 9.30 12.99
N ILE A 122 -20.30 8.20 12.23
CA ILE A 122 -21.45 7.72 11.46
C ILE A 122 -22.52 7.07 12.36
N GLY A 123 -22.15 6.63 13.57
CA GLY A 123 -23.09 6.04 14.52
C GLY A 123 -23.58 4.64 14.15
N ARG A 124 -22.79 3.88 13.37
CA ARG A 124 -23.10 2.48 13.02
C ARG A 124 -21.84 1.61 13.03
N PRO A 125 -21.95 0.28 13.24
CA PRO A 125 -20.78 -0.60 13.19
C PRO A 125 -20.23 -0.72 11.75
N CYS A 126 -18.95 -1.06 11.64
CA CYS A 126 -18.35 -1.42 10.36
C CYS A 126 -19.08 -2.64 9.76
N ASN A 127 -19.31 -2.61 8.45
CA ASN A 127 -20.03 -3.65 7.71
C ASN A 127 -19.14 -4.82 7.25
N ARG A 128 -17.83 -4.80 7.55
CA ARG A 128 -16.92 -5.88 7.18
C ARG A 128 -16.90 -6.95 8.27
N GLY A 129 -17.43 -8.14 7.95
CA GLY A 129 -17.49 -9.26 8.90
C GLY A 129 -16.13 -9.81 9.38
N SER A 130 -15.06 -9.58 8.62
CA SER A 130 -13.68 -9.94 9.01
C SER A 130 -12.92 -8.82 9.74
N CYS A 131 -13.58 -7.69 10.05
CA CYS A 131 -12.95 -6.57 10.74
C CYS A 131 -12.86 -6.84 12.25
N VAL A 132 -11.65 -7.03 12.75
CA VAL A 132 -11.41 -7.32 14.19
C VAL A 132 -11.46 -6.06 15.06
N LEU A 133 -11.60 -4.86 14.47
CA LEU A 133 -11.58 -3.59 15.22
C LEU A 133 -12.87 -3.31 15.99
N HIS A 134 -13.91 -4.13 15.80
CA HIS A 134 -15.23 -4.03 16.44
C HIS A 134 -15.58 -5.25 17.30
N GLU A 135 -14.61 -6.14 17.56
CA GLU A 135 -14.80 -7.26 18.48
C GLU A 135 -14.88 -6.73 19.93
N SER A 136 -16.12 -6.43 20.35
CA SER A 136 -16.67 -6.18 21.69
C SER A 136 -17.55 -4.92 21.77
N GLN A 137 -18.65 -4.92 21.00
CA GLN A 137 -19.92 -4.35 21.47
C GLN A 137 -20.92 -5.46 21.80
N THR A 138 -20.45 -6.55 22.40
CA THR A 138 -21.35 -7.42 23.18
C THR A 138 -21.74 -6.62 24.43
N ALA A 139 -22.94 -6.03 24.38
CA ALA A 139 -23.54 -5.39 25.55
C ALA A 139 -23.52 -6.38 26.74
N PRO A 140 -22.96 -6.00 27.90
CA PRO A 140 -23.19 -6.75 29.13
C PRO A 140 -24.61 -6.41 29.61
N GLY A 141 -25.53 -7.37 29.50
CA GLY A 141 -26.79 -7.32 30.24
C GLY A 141 -28.06 -7.40 29.40
N ALA A 142 -28.44 -8.63 29.05
CA ALA A 142 -29.83 -9.03 29.13
C ALA A 142 -29.92 -10.10 30.22
N ALA A 143 -29.84 -9.66 31.48
CA ALA A 143 -30.37 -10.45 32.58
C ALA A 143 -31.90 -10.42 32.42
N ALA A 144 -32.48 -11.55 32.02
CA ALA A 144 -33.92 -11.75 32.13
C ALA A 144 -34.20 -12.31 33.53
N ALA A 145 -34.90 -11.51 34.32
CA ALA A 145 -35.60 -11.89 35.53
C ALA A 145 -36.84 -12.75 35.22
#